data_AF-A0AAV6TGI8-F1
#
_entry.id   AF-A0AAV6TGI8-F1
#
_cell.length_a   1.000
_cell.length_b   1.000
_cell.length_c   1.000
_cell.angle_alpha   90.00
_cell.angle_beta   90.00
_cell.angle_gamma   90.00
#
_symmetry.space_group_name_H-M   'P 1'
#
loop_
_entity.id
_entity.type
_entity.pdbx_description
1 polymer ?
#
loop_
_entity_poly.entity_id
_entity_poly.type
_entity_poly.pdbx_seq_one_letter_code
_entity_poly.pdbx_strand_id
1 'polypeptide(L)'
;TNLHGNIQALFIGASDTTRTSLSWLLLAVAAHQGAQRKVQEEADREGGAGLTWAGKGRFPVAMATIMEGQRWRTVSPFNAGRIAMEDMKLGGYDIRKGTIIVANFWSSHNDTNYWKDPEEFRPERFLSEDRTQVNLKPESYAPFSYGKRNCPGETVAMMEILFYFVSIMKKFSVLPPEGRKLNLKGTLGLTYQPVPQELRFIPRT
;
A
#
# COMPACT_ATOMS: atom_id res chain seq x y z
N THR A 1 -13.74 19.78 -22.64
CA THR A 1 -12.44 20.02 -21.98
C THR A 1 -12.34 19.32 -20.63
N ASN A 2 -13.30 19.44 -19.71
CA ASN A 2 -13.22 18.82 -18.37
C ASN A 2 -13.26 17.27 -18.36
N LEU A 3 -14.06 16.64 -19.23
CA LEU A 3 -14.16 15.17 -19.28
C LEU A 3 -12.83 14.50 -19.70
N HIS A 4 -12.18 15.02 -20.75
CA HIS A 4 -10.87 14.50 -21.18
C HIS A 4 -9.80 14.63 -20.09
N GLY A 5 -9.74 15.78 -19.40
CA GLY A 5 -8.80 15.97 -18.28
C GLY A 5 -9.08 15.03 -17.10
N ASN A 6 -10.36 14.80 -16.77
CA ASN A 6 -10.74 13.86 -15.71
C ASN A 6 -10.37 12.42 -16.06
N ILE A 7 -10.61 11.99 -17.30
CA ILE A 7 -10.23 10.64 -17.76
C ILE A 7 -8.71 10.46 -17.68
N GLN A 8 -7.93 11.45 -18.10
CA GLN A 8 -6.47 11.43 -17.99
C GLN A 8 -6.01 11.33 -16.53
N ALA A 9 -6.58 12.15 -15.64
CA ALA A 9 -6.24 12.12 -14.22
C ALA A 9 -6.57 10.77 -13.57
N LEU A 10 -7.73 10.20 -13.88
CA LEU A 10 -8.14 8.87 -13.39
C LEU A 10 -7.21 7.77 -13.91
N PHE A 11 -6.88 7.79 -15.20
CA PHE A 11 -6.01 6.78 -15.80
C PHE A 11 -4.59 6.81 -15.23
N ILE A 12 -3.99 7.99 -15.11
CA ILE A 12 -2.65 8.17 -14.54
C ILE A 12 -2.65 7.76 -13.06
N GLY A 13 -3.62 8.27 -12.29
CA GLY A 13 -3.75 7.99 -10.87
C GLY A 13 -3.94 6.51 -10.56
N ALA A 14 -4.74 5.79 -11.34
CA ALA A 14 -4.96 4.36 -11.16
C ALA A 14 -3.78 3.51 -11.64
N SER A 15 -3.21 3.81 -12.81
CA SER A 15 -2.21 2.93 -13.43
C SER A 15 -0.88 2.93 -12.69
N ASP A 16 -0.30 4.11 -12.44
CA ASP A 16 1.06 4.20 -11.88
C ASP A 16 1.09 3.78 -10.40
N THR A 17 0.08 4.18 -9.62
CA THR A 17 0.04 3.90 -8.17
C THR A 17 -0.26 2.44 -7.87
N THR A 18 -1.21 1.80 -8.58
CA THR A 18 -1.51 0.37 -8.41
C THR A 18 -0.31 -0.49 -8.82
N ARG A 19 0.30 -0.21 -9.98
CA ARG A 19 1.51 -0.91 -10.44
C ARG A 19 2.64 -0.80 -9.41
N THR A 20 2.90 0.40 -8.91
CA THR A 20 3.98 0.65 -7.94
C THR A 20 3.71 -0.05 -6.62
N SER A 21 2.47 -0.03 -6.14
CA SER A 21 2.04 -0.76 -4.94
C SER A 21 2.29 -2.26 -5.08
N LEU A 22 1.84 -2.87 -6.19
CA LEU A 22 2.07 -4.29 -6.47
C LEU A 22 3.56 -4.63 -6.58
N SER A 23 4.36 -3.76 -7.21
CA SER A 23 5.81 -3.98 -7.34
C SER A 23 6.50 -4.03 -5.97
N TRP A 24 6.17 -3.10 -5.08
CA TRP A 24 6.69 -3.14 -3.70
C TRP A 24 6.19 -4.34 -2.91
N LEU A 25 4.91 -4.72 -3.06
CA LEU A 25 4.36 -5.89 -2.38
C LEU A 25 5.06 -7.19 -2.81
N LEU A 26 5.30 -7.35 -4.12
CA LEU A 26 6.01 -8.50 -4.65
C LEU A 26 7.46 -8.56 -4.15
N LEU A 27 8.14 -7.42 -4.07
CA LEU A 27 9.47 -7.33 -3.45
C LEU A 27 9.44 -7.63 -1.95
N ALA A 28 8.43 -7.16 -1.23
CA ALA A 28 8.27 -7.41 0.19
C ALA A 28 8.09 -8.91 0.47
N VAL A 29 7.16 -9.58 -0.21
CA VAL A 29 6.97 -11.03 0.00
C VAL A 29 8.16 -11.86 -0.48
N ALA A 30 8.87 -11.40 -1.52
CA ALA A 30 10.11 -12.02 -1.96
C ALA A 30 11.23 -11.91 -0.91
N ALA A 31 11.34 -10.76 -0.23
CA ALA A 31 12.27 -10.55 0.88
C ALA A 31 11.84 -11.25 2.18
N HIS A 32 10.53 -11.38 2.40
CA HIS A 32 9.92 -11.87 3.63
C HIS A 32 9.07 -13.13 3.36
N GLN A 33 9.75 -14.23 3.06
CA GLN A 33 9.11 -15.51 2.69
C GLN A 33 8.12 -16.06 3.74
N GLY A 34 8.29 -15.70 5.01
CA GLY A 34 7.33 -16.04 6.07
C GLY A 34 5.96 -15.38 5.87
N ALA A 35 5.92 -14.11 5.45
CA ALA A 35 4.68 -13.42 5.12
C ALA A 35 4.05 -14.00 3.86
N GLN A 36 4.85 -14.31 2.83
CA GLN A 36 4.39 -14.99 1.61
C GLN A 36 3.64 -16.28 1.94
N ARG A 37 4.23 -17.17 2.74
CA ARG A 37 3.62 -18.45 3.10
C ARG A 37 2.27 -18.29 3.81
N LYS A 38 2.15 -17.34 4.74
CA LYS A 38 0.88 -17.10 5.44
C LYS A 38 -0.23 -16.63 4.51
N VAL A 39 0.09 -15.76 3.55
CA VAL A 39 -0.88 -15.32 2.53
C VAL A 39 -1.24 -16.47 1.59
N GLN A 40 -0.26 -17.29 1.22
CA GLN A 40 -0.47 -18.49 0.40
C GLN A 40 -1.40 -19.50 1.09
N GLU A 41 -1.15 -19.82 2.37
CA GLU A 41 -2.00 -20.70 3.19
C GLU A 41 -3.44 -20.18 3.29
N GLU A 42 -3.62 -18.87 3.49
CA GLU A 42 -4.93 -18.22 3.45
C GLU A 42 -5.58 -18.32 2.07
N ALA A 43 -4.84 -18.06 1.00
CA ALA A 43 -5.34 -18.13 -0.36
C ALA A 43 -5.76 -19.54 -0.77
N ASP A 44 -5.08 -20.57 -0.28
CA ASP A 44 -5.40 -21.97 -0.55
C ASP A 44 -6.66 -22.39 0.21
N ARG A 45 -6.78 -21.99 1.49
CA ARG A 45 -7.97 -22.27 2.32
C ARG A 45 -9.24 -21.64 1.75
N GLU A 46 -9.18 -20.38 1.35
CA GLU A 46 -10.35 -19.64 0.84
C GLU A 46 -10.58 -19.84 -0.66
N GLY A 47 -9.59 -20.40 -1.36
CA GLY A 47 -9.48 -20.45 -2.81
C GLY A 47 -10.55 -21.27 -3.54
N GLY A 48 -11.39 -22.00 -2.82
CA GLY A 48 -12.55 -22.73 -3.37
C GLY A 48 -13.79 -21.84 -3.62
N ALA A 49 -13.94 -20.73 -2.90
CA ALA A 49 -15.16 -19.91 -2.95
C ALA A 49 -15.11 -18.73 -3.97
N GLY A 50 -13.97 -18.53 -4.64
CA GLY A 50 -13.72 -17.37 -5.49
C GLY A 50 -13.47 -16.08 -4.71
N LEU A 51 -12.48 -15.29 -5.15
CA LEU A 51 -12.14 -14.01 -4.55
C LEU A 51 -13.08 -12.92 -5.07
N THR A 52 -13.79 -12.24 -4.15
CA THR A 52 -14.65 -11.09 -4.47
C THR A 52 -14.38 -9.96 -3.48
N TRP A 53 -14.67 -8.71 -3.88
CA TRP A 53 -14.46 -7.56 -3.00
C TRP A 53 -15.37 -7.57 -1.77
N ALA A 54 -16.60 -8.09 -1.92
CA ALA A 54 -17.51 -8.33 -0.80
C ALA A 54 -16.94 -9.37 0.18
N GLY A 55 -16.27 -10.40 -0.35
CA GLY A 55 -15.64 -11.47 0.43
C GLY A 55 -14.25 -11.16 0.99
N LYS A 56 -13.73 -9.94 0.82
CA LYS A 56 -12.36 -9.56 1.26
C LYS A 56 -12.08 -9.84 2.75
N GLY A 57 -13.11 -9.83 3.59
CA GLY A 57 -12.99 -10.13 5.03
C GLY A 57 -12.52 -11.55 5.33
N ARG A 58 -12.61 -12.48 4.36
CA ARG A 58 -12.04 -13.83 4.46
C ARG A 58 -10.52 -13.88 4.22
N PHE A 59 -9.94 -12.77 3.77
CA PHE A 59 -8.51 -12.64 3.48
C PHE A 59 -7.80 -11.63 4.41
N PRO A 60 -7.94 -11.74 5.75
CA PRO A 60 -7.35 -10.78 6.66
C PRO A 60 -5.82 -10.73 6.57
N VAL A 61 -5.13 -11.84 6.36
CA VAL A 61 -3.67 -11.89 6.26
C VAL A 61 -3.18 -11.21 4.99
N ALA A 62 -3.82 -11.45 3.85
CA ALA A 62 -3.51 -10.77 2.59
C ALA A 62 -3.73 -9.27 2.70
N MET A 63 -4.87 -8.86 3.27
CA MET A 63 -5.20 -7.44 3.50
C MET A 63 -4.19 -6.77 4.43
N ALA A 64 -3.82 -7.40 5.55
CA ALA A 64 -2.81 -6.90 6.46
C ALA A 64 -1.42 -6.78 5.81
N THR A 65 -1.08 -7.73 4.93
CA THR A 65 0.17 -7.70 4.15
C THR A 65 0.17 -6.55 3.14
N ILE A 66 -0.95 -6.30 2.48
CA ILE A 66 -1.13 -5.16 1.58
C ILE A 66 -0.96 -3.85 2.34
N MET A 67 -1.63 -3.72 3.49
CA MET A 67 -1.57 -2.51 4.30
C MET A 67 -0.16 -2.25 4.84
N GLU A 68 0.53 -3.28 5.30
CA GLU A 68 1.92 -3.14 5.72
C GLU A 68 2.83 -2.76 4.56
N GLY A 69 2.61 -3.28 3.34
CA GLY A 69 3.37 -2.85 2.17
C GLY A 69 3.17 -1.37 1.86
N GLN A 70 1.92 -0.88 1.94
CA GLN A 70 1.58 0.52 1.71
C GLN A 70 2.20 1.45 2.77
N ARG A 71 2.27 1.01 4.02
CA ARG A 71 2.95 1.75 5.10
C ARG A 71 4.47 1.72 4.91
N TRP A 72 5.05 0.53 4.89
CA TRP A 72 6.50 0.26 4.84
C TRP A 72 7.16 0.89 3.61
N ARG A 73 6.46 0.92 2.48
CA ARG A 73 6.90 1.59 1.26
C ARG A 73 5.79 2.51 0.79
N THR A 74 5.77 3.70 1.39
CA THR A 74 4.78 4.74 1.11
C THR A 74 4.91 5.22 -0.35
N VAL A 75 4.07 4.66 -1.22
CA VAL A 75 4.07 4.93 -2.68
C VAL A 75 3.90 6.42 -2.99
N SER A 76 3.09 7.11 -2.20
CA SER A 76 2.92 8.57 -2.28
C SER A 76 3.34 9.19 -0.94
N PRO A 77 4.62 9.53 -0.74
CA PRO A 77 5.11 10.01 0.55
C PRO A 77 4.57 11.41 0.90
N PHE A 78 4.15 12.17 -0.10
CA PHE A 78 3.58 13.50 0.05
C PHE A 78 2.23 13.59 -0.66
N ASN A 79 1.30 14.39 -0.14
CA ASN A 79 0.10 14.72 -0.91
C ASN A 79 0.40 15.77 -2.00
N ALA A 80 -0.55 15.93 -2.93
CA ALA A 80 -0.58 17.13 -3.76
C ALA A 80 -0.77 18.36 -2.85
N GLY A 81 0.03 19.41 -3.11
CA GLY A 81 -0.02 20.65 -2.35
C GLY A 81 -1.44 21.20 -2.26
N ARG A 82 -1.86 21.53 -1.04
CA ARG A 82 -3.15 22.16 -0.73
C ARG A 82 -2.93 23.63 -0.45
N ILE A 83 -3.94 24.46 -0.65
CA ILE A 83 -3.86 25.90 -0.36
C ILE A 83 -4.79 26.21 0.82
N ALA A 84 -4.27 26.92 1.82
CA ALA A 84 -5.08 27.48 2.90
C ALA A 84 -6.06 28.52 2.32
N MET A 85 -7.36 28.28 2.43
CA MET A 85 -8.39 29.16 1.84
C MET A 85 -8.70 30.38 2.70
N GLU A 86 -8.30 30.34 3.96
CA GLU A 86 -8.45 31.37 4.98
C GLU A 86 -7.29 31.30 5.97
N ASP A 87 -7.14 32.34 6.79
CA ASP A 87 -6.20 32.33 7.90
C ASP A 87 -6.68 31.31 8.94
N MET A 88 -5.78 30.42 9.38
CA MET A 88 -6.12 29.33 10.30
C MET A 88 -4.98 29.04 11.27
N LYS A 89 -5.29 28.38 12.39
CA LYS A 89 -4.28 27.81 13.29
C LYS A 89 -4.15 26.30 13.05
N LEU A 90 -2.92 25.80 12.91
CA LEU A 90 -2.62 24.38 12.76
C LEU A 90 -1.47 23.98 13.67
N GLY A 91 -1.69 23.06 14.61
CA GLY A 91 -0.63 22.59 15.51
C GLY A 91 0.02 23.70 16.35
N GLY A 92 -0.73 24.76 16.67
CA GLY A 92 -0.21 25.95 17.37
C GLY A 92 0.38 27.04 16.47
N TYR A 93 0.53 26.80 15.16
CA TYR A 93 1.08 27.77 14.21
C TYR A 93 -0.01 28.56 13.48
N ASP A 94 0.23 29.84 13.23
CA ASP A 94 -0.60 30.68 12.38
C ASP A 94 -0.26 30.47 10.89
N ILE A 95 -1.23 29.98 10.13
CA ILE A 95 -1.14 29.73 8.69
C ILE A 95 -1.98 30.76 7.97
N ARG A 96 -1.33 31.60 7.16
CA ARG A 96 -2.03 32.62 6.38
C ARG A 96 -2.72 32.02 5.16
N LYS A 97 -3.85 32.59 4.76
CA LYS A 97 -4.52 32.35 3.50
C LYS A 97 -3.52 32.41 2.34
N GLY A 98 -3.64 31.46 1.41
CA GLY A 98 -2.75 31.33 0.25
C GLY A 98 -1.51 30.48 0.51
N THR A 99 -1.22 30.08 1.76
CA THR A 99 -0.10 29.19 2.07
C THR A 99 -0.30 27.81 1.45
N ILE A 100 0.74 27.29 0.79
CA ILE A 100 0.77 25.91 0.30
C ILE A 100 1.13 24.97 1.46
N ILE A 101 0.31 23.96 1.68
CA ILE A 101 0.47 22.93 2.70
C ILE A 101 0.67 21.59 2.02
N VAL A 102 1.75 20.90 2.39
CA VAL A 102 2.06 19.54 1.94
C VAL A 102 2.02 18.62 3.15
N ALA A 103 1.21 17.56 3.09
CA ALA A 103 1.18 16.53 4.11
C ALA A 103 2.29 15.50 3.84
N ASN A 104 3.06 15.15 4.87
CA ASN A 104 4.12 14.14 4.80
C ASN A 104 3.60 12.80 5.36
N PHE A 105 3.07 11.96 4.48
CA PHE A 105 2.57 10.64 4.84
C PHE A 105 3.70 9.68 5.19
N TRP A 106 4.87 9.81 4.57
CA TRP A 106 6.03 8.98 4.91
C TRP A 106 6.42 9.16 6.38
N SER A 107 6.41 10.40 6.89
CA SER A 107 6.67 10.67 8.31
C SER A 107 5.63 9.98 9.19
N SER A 108 4.33 10.08 8.86
CA SER A 108 3.25 9.42 9.60
C SER A 108 3.39 7.89 9.62
N HIS A 109 3.77 7.29 8.49
CA HIS A 109 3.97 5.85 8.34
C HIS A 109 5.22 5.31 9.01
N ASN A 110 6.17 6.17 9.38
CA ASN A 110 7.46 5.79 9.97
C ASN A 110 7.71 6.43 11.35
N ASP A 111 6.74 7.15 11.91
CA ASP A 111 6.84 7.73 13.24
C ASP A 111 6.85 6.62 14.30
N THR A 112 7.93 6.55 15.06
CA THR A 112 8.16 5.54 16.10
C THR A 112 7.19 5.63 17.27
N ASN A 113 6.51 6.77 17.46
CA ASN A 113 5.47 6.94 18.47
C ASN A 113 4.21 6.14 18.13
N TYR A 114 3.96 5.89 16.84
CA TYR A 114 2.79 5.16 16.35
C TYR A 114 3.14 3.78 15.82
N TRP A 115 4.36 3.60 15.29
CA TRP A 115 4.82 2.38 14.66
C TRP A 115 6.07 1.85 15.35
N LYS A 116 5.91 0.82 16.18
CA LYS A 116 7.06 0.07 16.70
C LYS A 116 7.81 -0.60 15.55
N ASP A 117 9.12 -0.42 15.50
CA ASP A 117 10.02 -0.93 14.44
C ASP A 117 9.48 -0.58 13.03
N PRO A 118 9.46 0.71 12.64
CA PRO A 118 8.81 1.14 11.40
C PRO A 118 9.53 0.65 10.15
N GLU A 119 10.84 0.38 10.23
CA GLU A 119 11.65 -0.15 9.13
C GLU A 119 11.42 -1.66 8.89
N GLU A 120 10.80 -2.36 9.85
CA GLU A 120 10.51 -3.79 9.73
C GLU A 120 9.17 -4.01 9.03
N PHE A 121 9.18 -4.91 8.05
CA PHE A 121 7.96 -5.36 7.38
C PHE A 121 7.25 -6.42 8.24
N ARG A 122 6.20 -5.99 8.95
CA ARG A 122 5.45 -6.81 9.91
C ARG A 122 3.94 -6.70 9.69
N PRO A 123 3.35 -7.49 8.76
CA PRO A 123 1.91 -7.50 8.48
C PRO A 123 1.03 -7.69 9.72
N GLU A 124 1.52 -8.41 10.73
CA GLU A 124 0.80 -8.71 11.96
C GLU A 124 0.35 -7.46 12.73
N ARG A 125 0.94 -6.28 12.48
CA ARG A 125 0.51 -5.03 13.12
C ARG A 125 -0.89 -4.57 12.70
N PHE A 126 -1.39 -5.07 11.57
CA PHE A 126 -2.73 -4.78 11.07
C PHE A 126 -3.73 -5.89 11.37
N LEU A 127 -3.34 -6.93 12.11
CA LEU A 127 -4.22 -8.02 12.50
C LEU A 127 -4.69 -7.84 13.94
N SER A 128 -5.90 -8.32 14.23
CA SER A 128 -6.35 -8.58 15.61
C SER A 128 -5.46 -9.64 16.27
N GLU A 129 -5.51 -9.73 17.61
CA GLU A 129 -4.69 -10.70 18.37
C GLU A 129 -4.92 -12.15 17.93
N ASP A 130 -6.17 -12.50 17.62
CA ASP A 130 -6.58 -13.82 17.10
C ASP A 130 -6.34 -13.98 15.59
N ARG A 131 -5.86 -12.93 14.92
CA ARG A 131 -5.55 -12.87 13.47
C ARG A 131 -6.73 -13.10 12.54
N THR A 132 -7.96 -12.94 13.03
CA THR A 132 -9.18 -13.15 12.23
C THR A 132 -9.68 -11.87 11.57
N GLN A 133 -9.30 -10.70 12.07
CA GLN A 133 -9.77 -9.41 11.60
C GLN A 133 -8.62 -8.47 11.27
N VAL A 134 -8.88 -7.57 10.33
CA VAL A 134 -7.96 -6.50 9.96
C VAL A 134 -8.33 -5.24 10.74
N ASN A 135 -7.37 -4.68 11.46
CA ASN A 135 -7.49 -3.32 11.97
C ASN A 135 -7.30 -2.33 10.83
N LEU A 136 -8.42 -1.94 10.19
CA LEU A 136 -8.40 -1.23 8.92
C LEU A 136 -7.94 0.24 9.02
N LYS A 137 -7.86 0.85 10.22
CA LYS A 137 -7.69 2.31 10.33
C LYS A 137 -6.90 2.81 11.56
N PRO A 138 -5.61 2.46 11.71
CA PRO A 138 -4.73 3.28 12.55
C PRO A 138 -4.76 4.74 12.04
N GLU A 139 -4.88 5.74 12.91
CA GLU A 139 -4.91 7.16 12.49
C GLU A 139 -3.64 7.58 11.74
N SER A 140 -2.52 6.94 12.05
CA SER A 140 -1.23 7.15 11.40
C SER A 140 -1.10 6.48 10.03
N TYR A 141 -2.12 5.72 9.58
CA TYR A 141 -2.14 4.95 8.32
C TYR A 141 -2.94 5.67 7.22
N ALA A 142 -2.26 6.43 6.38
CA ALA A 142 -2.86 7.37 5.43
C ALA A 142 -2.43 7.19 3.95
N PRO A 143 -2.36 5.97 3.37
CA PRO A 143 -1.87 5.78 1.99
C PRO A 143 -2.76 6.43 0.93
N PHE A 144 -4.03 6.69 1.24
CA PHE A 144 -4.99 7.33 0.35
C PHE A 144 -5.38 8.76 0.79
N SER A 145 -4.62 9.37 1.71
CA SER A 145 -4.95 10.65 2.35
C SER A 145 -6.28 10.62 3.13
N TYR A 146 -6.60 11.73 3.82
CA TYR A 146 -7.87 11.94 4.50
C TYR A 146 -8.60 13.21 4.03
N GLY A 147 -9.87 13.33 4.45
CA GLY A 147 -10.72 14.51 4.26
C GLY A 147 -11.25 14.68 2.84
N LYS A 148 -11.71 15.90 2.50
CA LYS A 148 -12.40 16.22 1.24
C LYS A 148 -11.62 15.97 -0.07
N ARG A 149 -10.33 15.66 0.03
CA ARG A 149 -9.46 15.34 -1.12
C ARG A 149 -8.67 14.06 -0.87
N ASN A 150 -9.26 13.10 -0.17
CA ASN A 150 -8.75 11.73 -0.17
C ASN A 150 -8.87 11.14 -1.58
N CYS A 151 -8.17 10.03 -1.81
CA CYS A 151 -8.16 9.37 -3.11
C CYS A 151 -9.57 8.87 -3.46
N PRO A 152 -10.19 9.32 -4.57
CA PRO A 152 -11.49 8.80 -5.00
C PRO A 152 -11.40 7.33 -5.49
N GLY A 153 -10.19 6.86 -5.82
CA GLY A 153 -9.92 5.51 -6.30
C GLY A 153 -9.58 4.49 -5.21
N GLU A 154 -9.61 4.85 -3.93
CA GLU A 154 -9.17 3.98 -2.82
C GLU A 154 -9.78 2.57 -2.88
N THR A 155 -11.11 2.47 -3.00
CA THR A 155 -11.81 1.18 -3.05
C THR A 155 -11.39 0.34 -4.25
N VAL A 156 -11.24 0.97 -5.43
CA VAL A 156 -10.86 0.28 -6.67
C VAL A 156 -9.42 -0.19 -6.59
N ALA A 157 -8.50 0.67 -6.14
CA ALA A 157 -7.09 0.33 -5.98
C ALA A 157 -6.91 -0.83 -5.00
N MET A 158 -7.57 -0.79 -3.83
CA MET A 158 -7.49 -1.89 -2.86
C MET A 158 -8.05 -3.20 -3.42
N MET A 159 -9.14 -3.14 -4.19
CA MET A 159 -9.71 -4.31 -4.86
C MET A 159 -8.73 -4.89 -5.89
N GLU A 160 -8.19 -4.07 -6.78
CA GLU A 160 -7.22 -4.50 -7.79
C GLU A 160 -5.98 -5.11 -7.16
N ILE A 161 -5.40 -4.41 -6.17
CA ILE A 161 -4.20 -4.89 -5.46
C ILE A 161 -4.48 -6.24 -4.81
N LEU A 162 -5.60 -6.38 -4.08
CA LEU A 162 -5.98 -7.65 -3.46
C LEU A 162 -6.12 -8.77 -4.50
N PHE A 163 -6.81 -8.49 -5.60
CA PHE A 163 -7.10 -9.49 -6.63
C PHE A 163 -5.84 -9.97 -7.32
N TYR A 164 -4.98 -9.06 -7.78
CA TYR A 164 -3.70 -9.43 -8.36
C TYR A 164 -2.81 -10.15 -7.35
N PHE A 165 -2.67 -9.60 -6.15
CA PHE A 165 -1.77 -10.14 -5.14
C PHE A 165 -2.16 -11.57 -4.74
N VAL A 166 -3.41 -11.80 -4.33
CA VAL A 166 -3.89 -13.14 -3.94
C VAL A 166 -3.84 -14.11 -5.13
N SER A 167 -4.17 -13.67 -6.34
CA SER A 167 -4.09 -14.53 -7.53
C SER A 167 -2.66 -14.98 -7.84
N ILE A 168 -1.68 -14.08 -7.66
CA ILE A 168 -0.27 -14.41 -7.81
C ILE A 168 0.17 -15.35 -6.69
N MET A 169 -0.16 -15.04 -5.43
CA MET A 169 0.21 -15.90 -4.29
C MET A 169 -0.38 -17.30 -4.43
N LYS A 170 -1.61 -17.44 -4.91
CA LYS A 170 -2.23 -18.76 -5.18
C LYS A 170 -1.45 -19.59 -6.20
N LYS A 171 -0.89 -18.95 -7.24
CA LYS A 171 -0.28 -19.65 -8.38
C LYS A 171 1.24 -19.73 -8.33
N PHE A 172 1.90 -18.83 -7.60
CA PHE A 172 3.35 -18.66 -7.67
C PHE A 172 3.97 -18.41 -6.31
N SER A 173 5.17 -18.94 -6.12
CA SER A 173 6.12 -18.49 -5.11
C SER A 173 7.06 -17.47 -5.74
N VAL A 174 7.06 -16.25 -5.19
CA VAL A 174 7.89 -15.14 -5.65
C VAL A 174 9.18 -15.13 -4.85
N LEU A 175 10.31 -15.26 -5.54
CA LEU A 175 11.63 -15.43 -4.93
C LEU A 175 12.63 -14.38 -5.48
N PRO A 176 13.66 -14.04 -4.68
CA PRO A 176 14.82 -13.32 -5.20
C PRO A 176 15.51 -14.11 -6.33
N PRO A 177 16.27 -13.42 -7.22
CA PRO A 177 17.15 -14.10 -8.16
C PRO A 177 18.18 -14.97 -7.42
N GLU A 178 18.60 -16.08 -8.04
CA GLU A 178 19.57 -17.00 -7.42
C GLU A 178 20.89 -16.27 -7.09
N GLY A 179 21.38 -16.47 -5.86
CA GLY A 179 22.63 -15.91 -5.38
C GLY A 179 22.66 -14.39 -5.25
N ARG A 180 21.54 -13.66 -5.44
CA ARG A 180 21.48 -12.19 -5.39
C ARG A 180 20.56 -11.71 -4.27
N LYS A 181 21.00 -10.67 -3.54
CA LYS A 181 20.16 -9.95 -2.59
C LYS A 181 19.24 -8.99 -3.34
N LEU A 182 18.00 -8.84 -2.86
CA LEU A 182 17.06 -7.85 -3.39
C LEU A 182 17.52 -6.43 -3.05
N ASN A 183 17.29 -5.51 -3.99
CA ASN A 183 17.48 -4.09 -3.75
C ASN A 183 16.16 -3.48 -3.27
N LEU A 184 16.07 -3.19 -1.98
CA LEU A 184 14.87 -2.61 -1.37
C LEU A 184 14.86 -1.08 -1.34
N LYS A 185 15.75 -0.43 -2.11
CA LYS A 185 15.77 1.02 -2.32
C LYS A 185 14.83 1.40 -3.46
N GLY A 186 14.28 2.60 -3.37
CA GLY A 186 13.45 3.19 -4.41
C GLY A 186 13.97 4.54 -4.88
N THR A 187 13.40 5.00 -5.99
CA THR A 187 13.59 6.34 -6.54
C THR A 187 12.28 7.09 -6.41
N LEU A 188 12.33 8.31 -5.87
CA LEU A 188 11.16 9.16 -5.76
C LEU A 188 10.95 9.92 -7.07
N GLY A 189 9.86 9.60 -7.78
CA GLY A 189 9.33 10.38 -8.90
C GLY A 189 7.93 10.89 -8.57
N LEU A 190 6.97 10.67 -9.48
CA LEU A 190 5.54 10.86 -9.16
C LEU A 190 5.11 9.96 -8.00
N THR A 191 5.61 8.73 -8.00
CA THR A 191 5.49 7.75 -6.93
C THR A 191 6.88 7.32 -6.47
N TYR A 192 6.98 6.79 -5.25
CA TYR A 192 8.20 6.14 -4.76
C TYR A 192 8.29 4.73 -5.36
N GLN A 193 9.11 4.57 -6.40
CA GLN A 193 9.19 3.34 -7.19
C GLN A 193 10.39 2.49 -6.79
N PRO A 194 10.30 1.15 -6.75
CA PRO A 194 11.47 0.31 -6.55
C PRO A 194 12.41 0.43 -7.75
N VAL A 195 13.71 0.28 -7.50
CA VAL A 195 14.68 0.18 -8.60
C VAL A 195 14.36 -1.07 -9.45
N PRO A 196 14.37 -0.97 -10.80
CA PRO A 196 14.13 -2.12 -11.67
C PRO A 196 15.07 -3.28 -11.35
N GLN A 197 14.49 -4.46 -11.09
CA GLN A 197 15.22 -5.68 -10.77
C GLN A 197 14.37 -6.92 -11.10
N GLU A 198 15.02 -8.07 -11.19
CA GLU A 198 14.38 -9.34 -11.50
C GLU A 198 13.79 -9.99 -10.25
N LEU A 199 12.66 -10.69 -10.43
CA LEU A 199 12.08 -11.62 -9.46
C LEU A 199 11.77 -12.93 -10.17
N ARG A 200 11.86 -14.04 -9.44
CA ARG A 200 11.52 -15.37 -9.95
C ARG A 200 10.12 -15.73 -9.51
N PHE A 201 9.29 -16.17 -10.45
CA PHE A 201 7.94 -16.66 -10.18
C PHE A 201 7.93 -18.17 -10.43
N ILE A 202 7.91 -18.96 -9.35
CA ILE A 202 7.91 -20.42 -9.42
C ILE A 202 6.47 -20.92 -9.25
N PRO A 203 5.89 -21.65 -10.23
CA PRO A 203 4.54 -22.17 -10.10
C PRO A 203 4.37 -23.02 -8.83
N ARG A 204 3.22 -22.86 -8.17
CA ARG A 204 2.78 -23.68 -7.04
C ARG A 204 1.89 -24.80 -7.55
N THR A 205 1.97 -25.95 -6.89
CA THR A 205 1.10 -27.11 -7.11
C THR A 205 -0.15 -27.02 -6.27
#